data_AF-A0A8S2SH16-F1
#
_entry.id   AF-A0A8S2SH16-F1
#
_cell.length_a   1.000
_cell.length_b   1.000
_cell.length_c   1.000
_cell.angle_alpha   90.00
_cell.angle_beta   90.00
_cell.angle_gamma   90.00
#
_symmetry.space_group_name_H-M   'P 1'
#
loop_
_entity.id
_entity.type
_entity.pdbx_description
1 polymer ?
#
loop_
_entity_poly.entity_id
_entity_poly.type
_entity_poly.pdbx_seq_one_letter_code
_entity_poly.pdbx_strand_id
1 'polypeptide(L)'
;VDGTIFVSNDVEPKPESIAVNRHKRIRENAEECYLNNAHAQLTRYMSKSSKRQRTYHVGDVVGLKITDVDRTNTSPTILPCKIVDSKDQDGETLYNVATMN
;
A
#
# COMPACT_ATOMS: atom_id res chain seq x y z
N VAL A 1 -9.41 -43.16 15.23
CA VAL A 1 -9.76 -42.70 16.60
C VAL A 1 -9.03 -41.39 16.78
N ASP A 2 -9.70 -40.29 16.46
CA ASP A 2 -9.10 -38.96 16.50
C ASP A 2 -9.16 -38.43 17.93
N GLY A 3 -7.98 -38.31 18.54
CA GLY A 3 -7.83 -37.84 19.91
C GLY A 3 -7.67 -36.32 19.95
N THR A 4 -8.74 -35.61 20.30
CA THR A 4 -8.65 -34.21 20.69
C THR A 4 -8.11 -34.13 22.11
N ILE A 5 -6.89 -33.63 22.28
CA ILE A 5 -6.28 -33.42 23.59
C ILE A 5 -6.83 -32.11 24.17
N PHE A 6 -7.65 -32.22 25.22
CA PHE A 6 -8.04 -31.09 26.05
C PHE A 6 -6.92 -30.82 27.06
N VAL A 7 -6.22 -29.70 26.90
CA VAL A 7 -5.28 -29.19 27.93
C VAL A 7 -6.10 -28.38 28.92
N SER A 8 -6.62 -29.05 29.96
CA SER A 8 -7.14 -28.39 31.15
C SER A 8 -5.96 -27.83 31.94
N ASN A 9 -5.68 -26.54 31.79
CA ASN A 9 -4.77 -25.82 32.67
C ASN A 9 -5.50 -25.49 33.99
N ASP A 10 -5.65 -26.47 34.86
CA ASP A 10 -6.08 -26.28 36.25
C ASP A 10 -4.90 -25.79 37.11
N VAL A 11 -4.26 -24.70 36.67
CA VAL A 11 -3.29 -23.99 37.49
C VAL A 11 -4.09 -23.08 38.42
N GLU A 12 -4.33 -23.57 39.63
CA GLU A 12 -4.80 -22.72 40.75
C GLU A 12 -3.89 -21.48 40.83
N PRO A 13 -4.45 -20.26 40.75
CA PRO A 13 -3.65 -19.06 40.82
C PRO A 13 -3.11 -18.92 42.25
N LYS A 14 -1.82 -19.22 42.45
CA LYS A 14 -1.09 -18.77 43.63
C LYS A 14 -1.27 -17.25 43.76
N PRO A 15 -1.50 -16.71 44.98
CA PRO A 15 -1.64 -15.28 45.19
C PRO A 15 -0.27 -14.61 45.07
N GLU A 16 0.22 -14.48 43.84
CA GLU A 16 1.40 -13.71 43.51
C GLU A 16 1.04 -12.23 43.59
N SER A 17 1.60 -11.59 44.62
CA SER A 17 1.80 -10.16 44.83
C SER A 17 1.08 -9.21 43.88
N ILE A 18 0.36 -8.23 44.45
CA ILE A 18 -0.27 -7.06 43.81
C ILE A 18 0.78 -6.09 43.21
N ALA A 19 1.94 -6.59 42.76
CA ALA A 19 2.76 -5.90 41.80
C ALA A 19 2.10 -6.12 40.43
N VAL A 20 1.20 -5.21 40.03
CA VAL A 20 0.70 -5.12 38.66
C VAL A 20 1.90 -5.36 37.73
N ASN A 21 1.92 -6.53 37.09
CA ASN A 21 3.13 -7.07 36.49
C ASN A 21 3.63 -6.06 35.47
N ARG A 22 4.70 -5.33 35.78
CA ARG A 22 5.20 -4.23 34.93
C ARG A 22 5.42 -4.70 33.49
N HIS A 23 5.78 -5.98 33.32
CA HIS A 23 5.92 -6.60 32.01
C HIS A 23 4.59 -6.77 31.27
N LYS A 24 3.48 -7.01 31.98
CA LYS A 24 2.14 -7.03 31.39
C LYS A 24 1.80 -5.66 30.80
N ARG A 25 2.03 -4.58 31.54
CA ARG A 25 1.80 -3.22 31.04
C ARG A 25 2.72 -2.84 29.87
N ILE A 26 3.98 -3.27 29.92
CA ILE A 26 4.91 -3.08 28.80
C ILE A 26 4.42 -3.84 27.55
N ARG A 27 3.90 -5.06 27.72
CA ARG A 27 3.36 -5.87 26.63
C ARG A 27 2.12 -5.23 26.01
N GLU A 28 1.17 -4.80 26.84
CA GLU A 28 -0.05 -4.11 26.40
C GLU A 28 0.30 -2.84 25.60
N ASN A 29 1.22 -2.01 26.10
CA ASN A 29 1.67 -0.81 25.39
C ASN A 29 2.36 -1.15 24.05
N ALA A 30 3.15 -2.23 24.00
CA ALA A 30 3.82 -2.65 22.78
C ALA A 30 2.81 -3.15 21.72
N GLU A 31 1.79 -3.89 22.15
CA GLU A 31 0.69 -4.35 21.29
C GLU A 31 -0.10 -3.17 20.72
N GLU A 32 -0.44 -2.18 21.55
CA GLU A 32 -1.12 -0.96 21.11
C GLU A 32 -0.27 -0.16 20.11
N CYS A 33 1.03 0.02 20.38
CA CYS A 33 1.94 0.68 19.45
C CYS A 33 2.06 -0.06 18.12
N TYR A 34 2.09 -1.40 18.13
CA TYR A 34 2.15 -2.20 16.92
C TYR A 34 0.88 -2.03 16.08
N LEU A 35 -0.30 -2.13 16.70
CA LEU A 35 -1.59 -1.96 16.02
C LEU A 35 -1.73 -0.55 15.41
N ASN A 36 -1.37 0.49 16.16
CA ASN A 36 -1.41 1.86 15.69
C ASN A 36 -0.46 2.09 14.50
N ASN A 37 0.75 1.51 14.55
CA ASN A 37 1.69 1.59 13.44
C ASN A 37 1.21 0.84 12.20
N ALA A 38 0.63 -0.36 12.37
CA ALA A 38 0.06 -1.12 11.26
C ALA A 38 -1.11 -0.38 10.60
N HIS A 39 -2.02 0.19 11.41
CA HIS A 39 -3.11 1.03 10.92
C HIS A 39 -2.58 2.25 10.16
N ALA A 40 -1.62 2.98 10.72
CA ALA A 40 -1.02 4.14 10.07
C ALA A 40 -0.36 3.79 8.72
N GLN A 41 0.31 2.63 8.63
CA GLN A 41 0.88 2.14 7.38
C GLN A 41 -0.19 1.83 6.34
N LEU A 42 -1.27 1.13 6.72
CA LEU A 42 -2.40 0.86 5.85
C LEU A 42 -3.05 2.15 5.35
N THR A 43 -3.33 3.11 6.25
CA THR A 43 -3.89 4.41 5.86
C THR A 43 -3.00 5.15 4.87
N ARG A 44 -1.67 5.15 5.07
CA ARG A 44 -0.71 5.77 4.14
C ARG A 44 -0.67 5.06 2.79
N TYR A 45 -0.80 3.74 2.76
CA TYR A 45 -0.85 2.99 1.51
C TYR A 45 -2.15 3.29 0.74
N MET A 46 -3.30 3.25 1.43
CA MET A 46 -4.61 3.52 0.83
C MET A 46 -4.73 4.97 0.35
N SER A 47 -4.21 5.95 1.10
CA SER A 47 -4.24 7.36 0.70
C SER A 47 -3.28 7.70 -0.45
N LYS A 48 -2.18 6.96 -0.61
CA LYS A 48 -1.27 7.07 -1.76
C LYS A 48 -1.91 6.64 -3.09
N SER A 49 -3.06 5.95 -3.06
CA SER A 49 -3.84 5.61 -4.27
C SER A 49 -4.50 6.82 -4.93
N SER A 50 -4.58 7.96 -4.23
CA SER A 50 -4.95 9.24 -4.85
C SER A 50 -3.78 9.80 -5.68
N LYS A 51 -3.31 9.01 -6.66
CA LYS A 51 -2.62 9.57 -7.83
C LYS A 51 -3.59 10.61 -8.37
N ARG A 52 -3.27 11.90 -8.18
CA ARG A 52 -4.01 13.00 -8.81
C ARG A 52 -4.23 12.59 -10.25
N GLN A 53 -5.48 12.32 -10.63
CA GLN A 53 -5.84 12.19 -12.04
C GLN A 53 -5.43 13.54 -12.64
N ARG A 54 -4.29 13.54 -13.31
CA ARG A 54 -3.85 14.71 -14.06
C ARG A 54 -4.78 14.73 -15.26
N THR A 55 -5.73 15.65 -15.24
CA THR A 55 -6.51 15.96 -16.43
C THR A 55 -5.57 16.66 -17.40
N TYR A 56 -5.36 16.04 -18.55
CA TYR A 56 -4.57 16.61 -19.62
C TYR A 56 -5.49 17.20 -20.68
N HIS A 57 -4.99 18.19 -21.42
CA HIS A 57 -5.71 18.84 -22.51
C HIS A 57 -5.07 18.52 -23.87
N VAL A 58 -5.88 18.62 -24.93
CA VAL A 58 -5.37 18.53 -26.30
C VAL A 58 -4.34 19.63 -26.52
N GLY A 59 -3.14 19.25 -26.96
CA GLY A 59 -2.00 20.14 -27.10
C GLY A 59 -0.91 19.96 -26.06
N ASP A 60 -1.23 19.38 -24.89
CA ASP A 60 -0.27 19.15 -23.81
C ASP A 60 0.84 18.17 -24.24
N VAL A 61 2.03 18.39 -23.70
CA VAL A 61 3.19 17.51 -23.88
C VAL A 61 3.34 16.63 -22.64
N VAL A 62 3.29 15.33 -22.84
CA VAL A 62 3.38 14.31 -21.79
C VAL A 62 4.54 13.37 -22.06
N GLY A 63 5.24 12.95 -21.00
CA GLY A 63 6.29 11.93 -21.10
C GLY A 63 5.72 10.54 -20.85
N LEU A 64 5.74 9.68 -21.86
CA LEU A 64 5.39 8.27 -21.71
C LEU A 64 6.61 7.49 -21.26
N LYS A 65 6.52 6.87 -20.08
CA LYS A 65 7.57 5.99 -19.58
C LYS A 65 7.43 4.62 -20.24
N ILE A 66 8.38 4.30 -21.13
CA ILE A 66 8.47 2.97 -21.74
C ILE A 66 9.33 2.11 -20.82
N THR A 67 8.68 1.16 -20.15
CA THR A 67 9.38 0.14 -19.36
C THR A 67 9.71 -1.04 -20.25
N ASP A 68 10.59 -0.86 -21.23
CA ASP A 68 11.18 -2.01 -21.89
C ASP A 68 12.15 -2.66 -20.90
N VAL A 69 11.70 -3.78 -20.35
CA VAL A 69 12.50 -4.59 -19.42
C VAL A 69 13.41 -5.48 -20.25
N ASP A 70 14.43 -4.88 -20.86
CA ASP A 70 15.59 -5.66 -21.29
C ASP A 70 16.59 -5.72 -20.12
N ARG A 71 17.16 -6.89 -19.87
CA ARG A 71 18.08 -7.12 -18.72
C ARG A 71 19.34 -6.27 -18.79
N THR A 72 19.59 -5.64 -19.94
CA THR A 72 20.73 -4.79 -20.26
C THR A 72 20.41 -3.29 -20.23
N ASN A 73 19.13 -2.89 -20.34
CA ASN A 73 18.70 -1.50 -20.31
C ASN A 73 18.03 -1.17 -18.97
N THR A 74 18.84 -0.79 -17.99
CA THR A 74 18.36 -0.44 -16.63
C THR A 74 17.72 0.95 -16.52
N SER A 75 17.88 1.82 -17.53
CA SER A 75 17.30 3.16 -17.52
C SER A 75 15.96 3.20 -18.25
N PRO A 76 14.86 3.62 -17.61
CA PRO A 76 13.59 3.78 -18.30
C PRO A 76 13.66 4.93 -19.32
N THR A 77 13.29 4.64 -20.57
CA THR A 77 13.20 5.65 -21.61
C THR A 77 11.89 6.42 -21.47
N ILE A 78 11.96 7.75 -21.39
CA ILE A 78 10.78 8.63 -21.39
C ILE A 78 10.63 9.20 -22.80
N LEU A 79 9.53 8.85 -23.47
CA LEU A 79 9.21 9.35 -24.80
C LEU A 79 8.30 10.58 -24.69
N PRO A 80 8.71 11.75 -25.20
CA PRO A 80 7.84 12.92 -25.26
C PRO A 80 6.76 12.75 -26.34
N CYS A 81 5.51 12.89 -25.93
CA CYS A 81 4.34 12.79 -26.81
C CYS A 81 3.43 14.00 -26.63
N LYS A 82 2.73 14.39 -27.69
CA LYS A 82 1.69 15.41 -27.67
C LYS A 82 0.31 14.76 -27.62
N ILE A 83 -0.59 15.27 -26.80
CA ILE A 83 -2.00 14.85 -26.83
C ILE A 83 -2.68 15.48 -28.03
N VAL A 84 -3.26 14.65 -28.88
CA VAL A 84 -3.93 15.06 -30.13
C VAL A 84 -5.45 14.99 -30.03
N ASP A 85 -5.98 14.11 -29.18
CA ASP A 85 -7.42 13.93 -29.01
C ASP A 85 -7.71 13.29 -27.63
N SER A 86 -8.92 13.50 -27.12
CA SER A 86 -9.39 12.95 -25.85
C SER A 86 -10.84 12.49 -25.97
N LYS A 87 -11.14 11.27 -25.51
CA LYS A 87 -12.47 10.67 -25.57
C LYS A 87 -12.86 10.12 -24.20
N ASP A 88 -14.07 10.41 -23.75
CA ASP A 88 -14.62 9.80 -22.55
C ASP A 88 -15.31 8.48 -22.93
N GLN A 89 -14.84 7.37 -22.35
CA GLN A 89 -15.39 6.04 -22.57
C GLN A 89 -15.57 5.35 -21.21
N ASP A 90 -16.78 4.85 -20.93
CA ASP A 90 -17.11 4.10 -19.70
C ASP A 90 -16.73 4.80 -18.37
N GLY A 91 -16.75 6.13 -18.36
CA GLY A 91 -16.37 6.94 -17.19
C GLY A 91 -14.86 7.18 -17.03
N GLU A 92 -14.06 6.76 -18.01
CA GLU A 92 -12.62 7.02 -18.08
C GLU A 92 -12.27 7.90 -19.30
N THR A 93 -11.41 8.90 -19.11
CA THR A 93 -10.90 9.72 -20.21
C THR A 93 -9.70 9.04 -20.86
N LEU A 94 -9.83 8.67 -22.13
CA LEU A 94 -8.78 8.12 -22.97
C LEU A 94 -8.12 9.24 -23.78
N TYR A 95 -6.79 9.24 -23.84
CA TYR A 95 -6.00 10.21 -24.59
C TYR A 95 -5.30 9.57 -25.77
N ASN A 96 -5.51 10.13 -26.95
CA ASN A 96 -4.72 9.80 -28.14
C ASN A 96 -3.47 10.69 -28.16
N VAL A 97 -2.33 10.07 -28.42
CA VAL A 97 -1.01 10.71 -28.34
C VAL A 97 -0.23 10.52 -29.63
N ALA A 98 0.50 11.54 -30.05
CA ALA A 98 1.43 11.51 -31.18
C ALA A 98 2.85 11.74 -30.69
N THR A 99 3.82 11.00 -31.24
CA THR A 99 5.24 11.22 -30.97
C THR A 99 5.68 12.55 -31.57
N MET A 100 6.53 13.29 -30.85
CA MET A 100 7.19 14.46 -31.42
C MET A 100 8.41 14.00 -32.21
N ASN A 101 8.42 14.26 -33.51
CA ASN A 101 9.59 14.08 -34.38
C ASN A 101 10.54 15.27 -34.29
#